data_AF-A0A221KBC3-F1
#
_entry.id   AF-A0A221KBC3-F1
#
_cell.length_a   1.000
_cell.length_b   1.000
_cell.length_c   1.000
_cell.angle_alpha   90.00
_cell.angle_beta   90.00
_cell.angle_gamma   90.00
#
_symmetry.space_group_name_H-M   'P 1'
#
loop_
_entity.id
_entity.type
_entity.pdbx_description
1 polymer ?
#
loop_
_entity_poly.entity_id
_entity_poly.type
_entity_poly.pdbx_seq_one_letter_code
_entity_poly.pdbx_strand_id
1 'polypeptide(L)'
;MEPLPLLDVGSFVGFVGQASGGDVEIIPPCPANDTPPPGRADAGLLALVAWTDADMRRFMRRMVWLQRLRGLSAKAAEGVAEKLTQRDRSGDDRRLCVECQHHSPGRCRNHRAAGLNSGELAPDLAALWQRCGGFADLEPNA
;
A
#
# COMPACT_ATOMS: atom_id res chain seq x y z
N MET A 1 43.05 39.26 38.75
CA MET A 1 41.59 39.40 38.66
C MET A 1 41.32 39.80 37.22
N GLU A 2 41.31 38.81 36.34
CA GLU A 2 41.20 38.98 34.89
C GLU A 2 39.81 38.53 34.46
N PRO A 3 39.04 39.33 33.69
CA PRO A 3 37.74 38.90 33.20
C PRO A 3 37.91 37.96 31.98
N LEU A 4 37.20 36.83 32.03
CA LEU A 4 37.05 35.90 30.92
C LEU A 4 36.37 36.60 29.72
N PRO A 5 36.76 36.29 28.47
CA PRO A 5 36.04 36.81 27.32
C PRO A 5 34.63 36.21 27.25
N LEU A 6 33.65 37.09 27.05
CA LEU A 6 32.30 36.74 26.64
C LEU A 6 32.35 35.84 25.41
N LEU A 7 31.72 34.68 25.49
CA LEU A 7 31.34 33.91 24.31
C LEU A 7 30.29 34.72 23.54
N ASP A 8 30.68 35.22 22.37
CA ASP A 8 29.79 35.76 21.35
C ASP A 8 28.76 34.68 21.00
N VAL A 9 27.52 34.89 21.43
CA VAL A 9 26.38 34.05 21.07
C VAL A 9 26.18 34.16 19.57
N GLY A 10 26.63 33.11 18.89
CA GLY A 10 26.71 32.97 17.45
C GLY A 10 25.62 33.71 16.66
N SER A 11 26.12 34.53 15.75
CA SER A 11 25.49 34.95 14.50
C SER A 11 24.46 33.94 14.00
N PHE A 12 23.18 34.28 14.15
CA PHE A 12 22.11 33.69 13.35
C PHE A 12 22.31 34.17 11.92
N VAL A 13 22.96 33.36 11.08
CA VAL A 13 22.82 33.49 9.63
C VAL A 13 21.41 33.05 9.25
N GLY A 14 20.48 34.00 9.35
CA GLY A 14 19.17 33.87 8.73
C GLY A 14 19.35 33.71 7.22
N PHE A 15 18.78 32.65 6.66
CA PHE A 15 18.73 32.47 5.22
C PHE A 15 17.80 33.54 4.63
N VAL A 16 18.38 34.64 4.15
CA VAL A 16 17.66 35.62 3.32
C VAL A 16 17.62 35.03 1.92
N GLY A 17 16.52 34.36 1.58
CA GLY A 17 16.23 34.00 0.20
C GLY A 17 16.03 35.29 -0.59
N GLN A 18 17.03 35.68 -1.38
CA GLN A 18 16.87 36.75 -2.35
C GLN A 18 15.91 36.23 -3.43
N ALA A 19 14.70 36.79 -3.47
CA ALA A 19 13.79 36.56 -4.58
C ALA A 19 14.43 37.19 -5.83
N SER A 20 15.17 36.40 -6.59
CA SER A 20 15.37 36.70 -8.01
C SER A 20 13.97 36.74 -8.60
N GLY A 21 13.52 37.93 -9.01
CA GLY A 21 12.28 38.15 -9.74
C GLY A 21 12.35 37.51 -11.12
N GLY A 22 12.47 36.18 -11.14
CA GLY A 22 12.03 35.37 -12.26
C GLY A 22 10.52 35.23 -12.11
N ASP A 23 9.82 35.45 -13.20
CA ASP A 23 8.40 35.16 -13.30
C ASP A 23 8.19 33.72 -12.78
N VAL A 24 7.52 33.57 -11.64
CA VAL A 24 6.94 32.29 -11.28
C VAL A 24 5.85 32.09 -12.30
N GLU A 25 6.19 31.46 -13.42
CA GLU A 25 5.22 30.95 -14.36
C GLU A 25 4.44 29.91 -13.57
N ILE A 26 3.33 30.34 -12.98
CA ILE A 26 2.34 29.46 -12.41
C ILE A 26 1.94 28.57 -13.57
N ILE A 27 2.46 27.33 -13.60
CA ILE A 27 2.00 26.33 -14.54
C ILE A 27 0.47 26.30 -14.34
N PRO A 28 -0.31 26.71 -15.35
CA PRO A 28 -1.75 26.72 -15.21
C PRO A 28 -2.17 25.31 -14.79
N PRO A 29 -3.11 25.15 -13.83
CA PRO A 29 -3.59 23.83 -13.49
C PRO A 29 -3.95 23.14 -14.80
N CYS A 30 -3.45 21.91 -15.01
CA CYS A 30 -3.82 21.14 -16.19
C CYS A 30 -5.33 21.30 -16.36
N PRO A 31 -5.82 21.79 -17.52
CA PRO A 31 -7.24 22.00 -17.68
C PRO A 31 -7.90 20.66 -17.35
N ALA A 32 -8.84 20.67 -16.41
CA ALA A 32 -9.70 19.52 -16.21
C ALA A 32 -10.28 19.22 -17.58
N ASN A 33 -9.94 18.07 -18.16
CA ASN A 33 -10.50 17.64 -19.44
C ASN A 33 -11.98 17.30 -19.18
N ASP A 34 -12.83 18.32 -19.05
CA ASP A 34 -14.28 18.19 -18.93
C ASP A 34 -14.91 17.85 -20.28
N THR A 35 -14.11 17.85 -21.37
CA THR A 35 -14.54 17.41 -22.69
C THR A 35 -14.09 15.96 -22.91
N PRO A 36 -14.99 14.97 -22.93
CA PRO A 36 -14.64 13.62 -23.33
C PRO A 36 -14.16 13.64 -24.79
N PRO A 37 -13.05 12.97 -25.14
CA PRO A 37 -12.56 12.94 -26.52
C PRO A 37 -13.62 12.34 -27.46
N PRO A 38 -13.78 12.88 -28.68
CA PRO A 38 -14.73 12.34 -29.64
C PRO A 38 -14.23 10.98 -30.15
N GLY A 39 -14.84 9.89 -29.67
CA GLY A 39 -14.46 8.53 -30.04
C GLY A 39 -14.77 7.48 -28.95
N ARG A 40 -16.03 7.38 -28.51
CA ARG A 40 -16.48 6.35 -27.55
C ARG A 40 -16.55 4.96 -28.20
N ALA A 41 -15.40 4.36 -28.47
CA ALA A 41 -15.28 2.97 -28.91
C ALA A 41 -14.37 2.11 -28.00
N ASP A 42 -13.92 2.62 -26.85
CA ASP A 42 -12.97 1.92 -25.98
C ASP A 42 -13.44 1.75 -24.51
N ALA A 43 -14.65 2.22 -24.16
CA ALA A 43 -15.20 2.06 -22.82
C ALA A 43 -15.20 0.59 -22.33
N GLY A 44 -15.38 -0.36 -23.26
CA GLY A 44 -15.29 -1.79 -22.97
C GLY A 44 -13.86 -2.28 -22.66
N LEU A 45 -12.84 -1.70 -23.28
CA LEU A 45 -11.44 -2.06 -23.04
C LEU A 45 -10.95 -1.44 -21.71
N LEU A 46 -11.32 -0.18 -21.45
CA LEU A 46 -11.01 0.49 -20.18
C LEU A 46 -11.63 -0.25 -18.99
N ALA A 47 -12.87 -0.76 -19.09
CA ALA A 47 -13.48 -1.52 -18.02
C ALA A 47 -12.69 -2.80 -17.63
N LEU A 48 -11.94 -3.39 -18.57
CA LEU A 48 -11.14 -4.60 -18.31
C LEU A 48 -9.84 -4.30 -17.55
N VAL A 49 -9.21 -3.14 -17.80
CA VAL A 49 -7.88 -2.80 -17.27
C VAL A 49 -7.90 -1.75 -16.16
N ALA A 50 -8.86 -0.83 -16.19
CA ALA A 50 -8.95 0.26 -15.23
C ALA A 50 -9.49 -0.24 -13.89
N TRP A 51 -8.88 0.20 -12.81
CA TRP A 51 -9.40 0.02 -11.46
C TRP A 51 -10.62 0.92 -11.26
N THR A 52 -11.67 0.33 -10.68
CA THR A 52 -12.86 1.09 -10.29
C THR A 52 -12.62 1.84 -8.99
N ASP A 53 -13.47 2.81 -8.65
CA ASP A 53 -13.42 3.46 -7.33
C ASP A 53 -13.57 2.46 -6.18
N ALA A 54 -14.33 1.37 -6.40
CA ALA A 54 -14.47 0.31 -5.41
C ALA A 54 -13.14 -0.45 -5.22
N ASP A 55 -12.43 -0.76 -6.31
CA ASP A 55 -11.09 -1.37 -6.26
C ASP A 55 -10.11 -0.48 -5.51
N MET A 56 -10.07 0.82 -5.85
CA MET A 56 -9.20 1.80 -5.20
C MET A 56 -9.49 1.91 -3.70
N ARG A 57 -10.77 2.03 -3.31
CA ARG A 57 -11.15 2.09 -1.88
C ARG A 57 -10.72 0.83 -1.12
N ARG A 58 -10.91 -0.35 -1.73
CA ARG A 58 -10.52 -1.63 -1.11
C ARG A 58 -9.01 -1.74 -1.00
N PHE A 59 -8.28 -1.38 -2.04
CA PHE A 59 -6.82 -1.32 -2.05
C PHE A 59 -6.28 -0.42 -0.93
N MET A 60 -6.80 0.81 -0.80
CA MET A 60 -6.36 1.75 0.24
C MET A 60 -6.64 1.24 1.66
N ARG A 61 -7.82 0.66 1.89
CA ARG A 61 -8.14 0.04 3.18
C ARG A 61 -7.21 -1.13 3.50
N ARG A 62 -6.89 -1.94 2.49
CA ARG A 62 -5.96 -3.06 2.60
C ARG A 62 -4.53 -2.61 2.91
N MET A 63 -4.06 -1.52 2.30
CA MET A 63 -2.77 -0.92 2.61
C MET A 63 -2.64 -0.53 4.08
N VAL A 64 -3.67 0.13 4.64
CA VAL A 64 -3.69 0.51 6.06
C VAL A 64 -3.71 -0.74 6.95
N TRP A 65 -4.55 -1.71 6.62
CA TRP A 65 -4.68 -2.95 7.39
C TRP A 65 -3.37 -3.78 7.38
N LEU A 66 -2.71 -3.93 6.23
CA LEU A 66 -1.44 -4.66 6.11
C LEU A 66 -0.32 -3.99 6.91
N GLN A 67 -0.22 -2.66 6.86
CA GLN A 67 0.81 -1.93 7.58
C GLN A 67 0.55 -1.96 9.09
N ARG A 68 -0.68 -1.65 9.52
CA ARG A 68 -1.01 -1.51 10.95
C ARG A 68 -1.23 -2.82 11.67
N LEU A 69 -1.92 -3.78 11.06
CA LEU A 69 -2.33 -5.03 11.73
C LEU A 69 -1.48 -6.23 11.33
N ARG A 70 -0.68 -6.13 10.26
CA ARG A 70 0.23 -7.21 9.83
C ARG A 70 1.70 -6.81 9.91
N GLY A 71 2.00 -5.53 10.15
CA GLY A 71 3.38 -5.05 10.35
C GLY A 71 4.23 -5.08 9.09
N LEU A 72 3.61 -5.08 7.90
CA LEU A 72 4.35 -5.05 6.64
C LEU A 72 4.91 -3.65 6.39
N SER A 73 6.08 -3.57 5.76
CA SER A 73 6.58 -2.32 5.20
C SER A 73 5.65 -1.82 4.09
N ALA A 74 5.68 -0.52 3.80
CA ALA A 74 4.83 0.08 2.75
C ALA A 74 4.97 -0.66 1.40
N LYS A 75 6.20 -0.96 0.97
CA LYS A 75 6.48 -1.70 -0.28
C LYS A 75 5.94 -3.13 -0.26
N ALA A 76 6.08 -3.84 0.86
CA ALA A 76 5.55 -5.20 0.97
C ALA A 76 4.02 -5.19 1.01
N ALA A 77 3.42 -4.22 1.72
CA ALA A 77 1.98 -4.04 1.79
C ALA A 77 1.40 -3.73 0.41
N GLU A 78 2.04 -2.87 -0.37
CA GLU A 78 1.63 -2.52 -1.73
C GLU A 78 1.58 -3.76 -2.65
N GLY A 79 2.68 -4.51 -2.72
CA GLY A 79 2.73 -5.71 -3.56
C GLY A 79 1.72 -6.80 -3.13
N VAL A 80 1.40 -6.91 -1.83
CA VAL A 80 0.36 -7.81 -1.34
C VAL A 80 -1.04 -7.27 -1.67
N ALA A 81 -1.25 -5.96 -1.52
CA ALA A 81 -2.53 -5.33 -1.78
C ALA A 81 -2.91 -5.37 -3.27
N GLU A 82 -1.93 -5.19 -4.15
CA GLU A 82 -2.10 -5.31 -5.60
C GLU A 82 -2.50 -6.74 -6.00
N LYS A 83 -1.77 -7.74 -5.52
CA LYS A 83 -2.10 -9.17 -5.75
C LYS A 83 -3.52 -9.52 -5.31
N LEU A 84 -3.93 -9.03 -4.13
CA LEU A 84 -5.28 -9.25 -3.63
C LEU A 84 -6.34 -8.50 -4.45
N THR A 85 -6.01 -7.34 -5.00
CA THR A 85 -6.92 -6.58 -5.89
C THR A 85 -7.10 -7.31 -7.22
N GLN A 86 -6.01 -7.83 -7.79
CA GLN A 86 -6.06 -8.64 -9.00
C GLN A 86 -6.89 -9.92 -8.81
N ARG A 87 -6.74 -10.58 -7.64
CA ARG A 87 -7.56 -11.74 -7.27
C ARG A 87 -9.04 -11.40 -7.22
N ASP A 88 -9.39 -10.32 -6.52
CA ASP A 88 -10.80 -9.93 -6.35
C ASP A 88 -11.46 -9.66 -7.72
N ARG A 89 -10.71 -9.05 -8.66
CA ARG A 89 -11.16 -8.82 -10.04
C ARG A 89 -11.30 -10.10 -10.86
N SER A 90 -10.44 -11.10 -10.62
CA SER A 90 -10.51 -12.38 -11.34
C SER A 90 -11.59 -13.34 -10.79
N GLY A 91 -12.25 -12.99 -9.67
CA GLY A 91 -13.21 -13.87 -9.00
C GLY A 91 -12.58 -15.12 -8.40
N ASP A 92 -11.26 -15.12 -8.19
CA ASP A 92 -10.57 -16.23 -7.53
C ASP A 92 -10.87 -16.16 -6.03
N ASP A 93 -11.36 -17.25 -5.46
CA ASP A 93 -11.80 -17.33 -4.07
C ASP A 93 -10.68 -17.79 -3.11
N ARG A 94 -9.49 -18.12 -3.63
CA ARG A 94 -8.33 -18.47 -2.82
C ARG A 94 -7.84 -17.27 -2.02
N ARG A 95 -7.28 -17.51 -0.84
CA ARG A 95 -6.83 -16.47 0.09
C ARG A 95 -5.34 -16.60 0.35
N LEU A 96 -4.65 -15.48 0.58
CA LEU A 96 -3.28 -15.50 1.09
C LEU A 96 -3.31 -15.69 2.60
N CYS A 97 -2.30 -16.38 3.14
CA CYS A 97 -2.20 -16.58 4.59
C CYS A 97 -2.16 -15.27 5.38
N VAL A 98 -1.67 -14.17 4.80
CA VAL A 98 -1.70 -12.83 5.44
C VAL A 98 -3.12 -12.40 5.83
N GLU A 99 -4.15 -12.87 5.12
CA GLU A 99 -5.56 -12.62 5.45
C GLU A 99 -6.01 -13.43 6.68
N CYS A 100 -5.32 -14.53 7.02
CA CYS A 100 -5.64 -15.39 8.15
C CYS A 100 -5.39 -14.70 9.50
N GLN A 101 -6.23 -15.02 10.49
CA GLN A 101 -6.00 -14.63 11.89
C GLN A 101 -4.74 -15.28 12.49
N HIS A 102 -4.36 -16.46 11.99
CA HIS A 102 -3.18 -17.20 12.45
C HIS A 102 -1.90 -16.78 11.73
N HIS A 103 -1.93 -15.69 10.95
CA HIS A 103 -0.73 -15.17 10.33
C HIS A 103 0.24 -14.64 11.37
N SER A 104 1.51 -14.97 11.21
CA SER A 104 2.63 -14.24 11.82
C SER A 104 3.48 -13.66 10.71
N PRO A 105 4.24 -12.58 10.95
CA PRO A 105 5.03 -11.91 9.90
C PRO A 105 5.82 -12.90 9.03
N GLY A 106 5.38 -13.07 7.78
CA GLY A 106 5.99 -13.97 6.81
C GLY A 106 5.85 -15.48 7.08
N ARG A 107 4.98 -15.92 8.00
CA ARG A 107 4.83 -17.35 8.37
C ARG A 107 3.40 -17.74 8.70
N CYS A 108 2.99 -18.93 8.25
CA CYS A 108 1.71 -19.55 8.61
C CYS A 108 1.80 -20.30 9.96
N ARG A 109 1.07 -19.83 10.99
CA ARG A 109 0.97 -20.58 12.26
C ARG A 109 -0.09 -21.68 12.26
N ASN A 110 -0.93 -21.74 11.23
CA ASN A 110 -1.94 -22.78 11.07
C ASN A 110 -1.49 -23.96 10.18
N HIS A 111 -0.18 -24.11 9.92
CA HIS A 111 0.36 -25.15 9.04
C HIS A 111 -0.04 -26.58 9.49
N ARG A 112 -0.18 -26.79 10.80
CA ARG A 112 -0.64 -28.09 11.36
C ARG A 112 -2.07 -28.44 10.96
N ALA A 113 -2.96 -27.45 10.82
CA ALA A 113 -4.32 -27.72 10.33
C ALA A 113 -4.35 -28.15 8.87
N ALA A 114 -3.27 -27.90 8.12
CA ALA A 114 -3.06 -28.43 6.78
C ALA A 114 -2.33 -29.79 6.77
N GLY A 115 -2.19 -30.45 7.93
CA GLY A 115 -1.53 -31.76 8.06
C GLY A 115 0.00 -31.70 8.02
N LEU A 116 0.60 -30.50 8.08
CA LEU A 116 2.05 -30.33 8.03
C LEU A 116 2.64 -30.34 9.44
N ASN A 117 3.56 -31.27 9.67
CA ASN A 117 4.19 -31.47 10.99
C ASN A 117 5.46 -30.62 11.18
N SER A 118 6.07 -30.15 10.09
CA SER A 118 7.23 -29.25 10.10
C SER A 118 6.81 -27.81 9.82
N GLY A 119 7.40 -26.87 10.57
CA GLY A 119 7.24 -25.43 10.36
C GLY A 119 8.15 -24.85 9.28
N GLU A 120 9.00 -25.66 8.66
CA GLU A 120 9.93 -25.23 7.59
C GLU A 120 9.18 -24.67 6.38
N LEU A 121 8.03 -25.24 6.05
CA LEU A 121 7.17 -24.79 4.95
C LEU A 121 6.29 -23.58 5.33
N ALA A 122 6.34 -23.12 6.58
CA ALA A 122 5.48 -22.02 7.02
C ALA A 122 5.65 -20.71 6.22
N PRO A 123 6.85 -20.32 5.75
CA PRO A 123 7.02 -19.18 4.86
C PRO A 123 6.41 -19.40 3.48
N ASP A 124 6.62 -20.57 2.88
CA ASP A 124 6.08 -20.89 1.56
C ASP A 124 4.55 -20.92 1.59
N LEU A 125 3.98 -21.52 2.64
CA LEU A 125 2.55 -21.46 2.90
C LEU A 125 2.06 -20.03 3.12
N ALA A 126 2.88 -19.13 3.67
CA ALA A 126 2.47 -17.76 3.87
C ALA A 126 2.29 -17.00 2.53
N ALA A 127 3.07 -17.38 1.51
CA ALA A 127 3.07 -16.78 0.19
C ALA A 127 2.13 -17.45 -0.83
N LEU A 128 1.63 -18.65 -0.53
CA LEU A 128 0.77 -19.43 -1.44
C LEU A 128 -0.71 -19.01 -1.35
N TRP A 129 -1.40 -19.02 -2.49
CA TRP A 129 -2.87 -18.92 -2.56
C TRP A 129 -3.54 -20.21 -2.10
N GLN A 130 -4.38 -20.14 -1.07
CA GLN A 130 -4.88 -21.30 -0.35
C GLN A 130 -6.40 -21.29 -0.15
N ARG A 131 -6.98 -22.48 0.02
CA ARG A 131 -8.31 -22.71 0.60
C ARG A 131 -8.15 -23.36 1.97
N CYS A 132 -7.58 -22.63 2.91
CA CYS A 132 -7.33 -23.12 4.27
C CYS A 132 -8.60 -23.04 5.11
N GLY A 133 -8.88 -24.06 5.93
CA GLY A 133 -10.00 -24.03 6.88
C GLY A 133 -9.92 -22.89 7.89
N GLY A 134 -8.72 -22.37 8.17
CA GLY A 134 -8.52 -21.18 9.01
C GLY A 134 -9.03 -19.86 8.40
N PHE A 135 -9.68 -19.91 7.24
CA PHE A 135 -10.38 -18.77 6.64
C PHE A 135 -11.90 -18.80 6.88
N ALA A 136 -12.47 -19.89 7.42
CA ALA A 136 -13.93 -20.07 7.56
C ALA A 136 -14.60 -19.00 8.44
N ASP A 137 -13.88 -18.47 9.43
CA ASP A 137 -14.40 -17.45 10.37
C ASP A 137 -14.02 -16.02 9.97
N LEU A 138 -13.37 -15.84 8.82
CA LEU A 138 -13.01 -14.52 8.34
C LEU A 138 -14.15 -13.95 7.53
N GLU A 139 -14.81 -12.93 8.08
CA GLU A 139 -15.59 -11.99 7.28
C GLU A 139 -14.79 -11.63 6.03
N PRO A 140 -15.37 -11.74 4.82
CA PRO A 140 -14.66 -11.51 3.58
C PRO A 140 -14.31 -10.04 3.48
N ASN A 141 -13.14 -9.67 4.03
CA ASN A 141 -12.54 -8.33 4.08
C ASN A 141 -13.30 -7.37 3.16
N ALA A 142 -14.36 -6.75 3.72
CA ALA A 142 -15.06 -5.63 3.09
C ALA A 142 -14.02 -4.64 2.61
#